data_AF-A0A2B7XU27-F1
#
_entry.id   AF-A0A2B7XU27-F1
#
_cell.length_a   1.000
_cell.length_b   1.000
_cell.length_c   1.000
_cell.angle_alpha   90.00
_cell.angle_beta   90.00
_cell.angle_gamma   90.00
#
_symmetry.space_group_name_H-M   'P 1'
#
loop_
_entity.id
_entity.type
_entity.pdbx_description
1 polymer ?
#
loop_
_entity_poly.entity_id
_entity_poly.type
_entity_poly.pdbx_seq_one_letter_code
_entity_poly.pdbx_strand_id
1 'polypeptide(L)'
;MPDLHTPLNFLVNLDLYNVEKPYAVIVPPENYDDSILTDNLVFETRDVTITDIRGREEEFTLDGAGFVVLHHKTQLPTKHEPGDVMVKDLRDWTVPDLPAYGAHNDVTVDSGPTIVDTQLPAQLKEFTWRSLLPTIEDCPLAVCDFRSIDKDDLIACDRVIPTRAGEVYYLRYNSGQRW
;
A
#
# COMPACT_ATOMS: atom_id res chain seq x y z
N MET A 1 -1.12 9.07 21.87
CA MET A 1 -0.31 7.92 22.29
C MET A 1 1.16 8.28 22.02
N PRO A 2 2.15 7.60 22.61
CA PRO A 2 3.53 7.81 22.18
C PRO A 2 3.71 7.39 20.72
N ASP A 3 4.75 7.93 20.08
CA ASP A 3 5.25 7.44 18.79
C ASP A 3 5.47 5.92 18.85
N LEU A 4 5.16 5.24 17.75
CA LEU A 4 5.26 3.80 17.65
C LEU A 4 6.58 3.42 16.98
N HIS A 5 7.40 2.65 17.68
CA HIS A 5 8.58 2.00 17.10
C HIS A 5 8.20 0.62 16.61
N THR A 6 8.24 0.40 15.30
CA THR A 6 7.81 -0.86 14.68
C THR A 6 8.64 -1.16 13.43
N PRO A 7 8.84 -2.44 13.10
CA PRO A 7 9.42 -2.82 11.82
C PRO A 7 8.49 -2.47 10.65
N LEU A 8 9.07 -1.98 9.56
CA LEU A 8 8.47 -1.95 8.22
C LEU A 8 9.41 -2.63 7.22
N ASN A 9 8.85 -3.17 6.14
CA ASN A 9 9.63 -3.81 5.09
C ASN A 9 9.80 -2.87 3.90
N PHE A 10 11.02 -2.83 3.36
CA PHE A 10 11.44 -2.00 2.24
C PHE A 10 12.10 -2.87 1.18
N LEU A 11 11.97 -2.50 -0.09
CA LEU A 11 12.58 -3.24 -1.19
C LEU A 11 14.11 -3.10 -1.11
N VAL A 12 14.82 -4.23 -1.16
CA VAL A 12 16.29 -4.25 -1.15
C VAL A 12 16.84 -3.64 -2.43
N ASN A 13 17.96 -2.94 -2.35
CA ASN A 13 18.68 -2.51 -3.55
C ASN A 13 19.57 -3.64 -4.09
N LEU A 14 19.00 -4.51 -4.94
CA LEU A 14 19.74 -5.58 -5.61
C LEU A 14 20.33 -5.10 -6.94
N ASP A 15 21.56 -5.57 -7.26
CA ASP A 15 22.17 -5.33 -8.57
C ASP A 15 21.34 -5.88 -9.73
N LEU A 16 20.55 -6.93 -9.47
CA LEU A 16 19.57 -7.49 -10.40
C LEU A 16 18.65 -6.39 -10.96
N TYR A 17 18.24 -5.43 -10.13
CA TYR A 17 17.29 -4.38 -10.52
C TYR A 17 17.85 -3.37 -11.53
N ASN A 18 19.16 -3.41 -11.81
CA ASN A 18 19.78 -2.63 -12.87
C ASN A 18 19.62 -3.27 -14.26
N VAL A 19 19.33 -4.57 -14.33
CA VAL A 19 19.21 -5.33 -15.58
C VAL A 19 17.83 -5.96 -15.77
N GLU A 20 17.09 -6.16 -14.68
CA GLU A 20 15.75 -6.75 -14.66
C GLU A 20 14.85 -5.94 -13.74
N LYS A 21 13.75 -5.41 -14.28
CA LYS A 21 12.80 -4.62 -13.50
C LYS A 21 12.15 -5.49 -12.41
N PRO A 22 11.93 -4.98 -11.20
CA PRO A 22 11.13 -5.66 -10.20
C PRO A 22 9.73 -6.00 -10.70
N TYR A 23 9.22 -7.19 -10.41
CA TYR A 23 7.86 -7.60 -10.77
C TYR A 23 7.24 -8.56 -9.77
N ALA A 24 5.90 -8.61 -9.76
CA ALA A 24 5.11 -9.62 -9.09
C ALA A 24 3.90 -10.04 -9.94
N VAL A 25 3.79 -11.35 -10.19
CA VAL A 25 2.65 -12.02 -10.82
C VAL A 25 1.64 -12.36 -9.71
N ILE A 26 0.60 -11.56 -9.60
CA ILE A 26 -0.37 -11.65 -8.50
C ILE A 26 -1.30 -12.84 -8.66
N VAL A 27 -1.64 -13.17 -9.91
CA VAL A 27 -2.48 -14.33 -10.24
C VAL A 27 -1.77 -15.14 -11.33
N PRO A 28 -1.06 -16.22 -10.95
CA PRO A 28 -0.45 -17.13 -11.92
C PRO A 28 -1.54 -17.91 -12.68
N PRO A 29 -1.26 -18.40 -13.89
CA PRO A 29 -2.19 -19.22 -14.66
C PRO A 29 -2.44 -20.58 -13.98
N GLU A 30 -3.60 -21.22 -14.25
CA GLU A 30 -4.03 -22.47 -13.58
C GLU A 30 -3.05 -23.66 -13.74
N ASN A 31 -2.23 -23.68 -14.80
CA ASN A 31 -1.24 -24.74 -15.07
C ASN A 31 0.20 -24.20 -14.99
N TYR A 32 0.46 -23.29 -14.06
CA TYR A 32 1.79 -22.72 -13.86
C TYR A 32 2.78 -23.74 -13.28
N ASP A 33 4.03 -23.66 -13.71
CA ASP A 33 5.12 -24.47 -13.18
C ASP A 33 5.72 -23.77 -11.96
N ASP A 34 5.58 -24.38 -10.77
CA ASP A 34 6.08 -23.84 -9.49
C ASP A 34 7.60 -23.62 -9.46
N SER A 35 8.35 -24.13 -10.44
CA SER A 35 9.79 -23.82 -10.59
C SER A 35 10.07 -22.45 -11.19
N ILE A 36 9.07 -21.81 -11.80
CA ILE A 36 9.17 -20.44 -12.31
C ILE A 36 8.88 -19.50 -11.15
N LEU A 37 9.70 -18.44 -11.04
CA LEU A 37 9.47 -17.41 -10.03
C LEU A 37 8.27 -16.54 -10.43
N THR A 38 7.37 -16.32 -9.48
CA THR A 38 6.21 -15.42 -9.64
C THR A 38 6.56 -13.98 -9.28
N ASP A 39 7.71 -13.73 -8.66
CA ASP A 39 8.24 -12.41 -8.39
C ASP A 39 9.77 -12.46 -8.24
N ASN A 40 10.42 -11.31 -8.31
CA ASN A 40 11.83 -11.14 -8.00
C ASN A 40 12.04 -10.14 -6.84
N LEU A 41 11.04 -10.02 -5.95
CA LEU A 41 11.01 -9.01 -4.91
C LEU A 41 11.67 -9.51 -3.63
N VAL A 42 12.70 -8.79 -3.19
CA VAL A 42 13.36 -9.06 -1.91
C VAL A 42 13.18 -7.86 -1.01
N PHE A 43 12.72 -8.10 0.21
CA PHE A 43 12.49 -7.05 1.20
C PHE A 43 13.45 -7.17 2.38
N GLU A 44 13.88 -6.03 2.90
CA GLU A 44 14.57 -5.91 4.18
C GLU A 44 13.66 -5.24 5.22
N THR A 45 13.75 -5.69 6.45
CA THR A 45 13.01 -5.10 7.57
C THR A 45 13.85 -4.03 8.24
N ARG A 46 13.25 -2.86 8.48
CA ARG A 46 13.88 -1.74 9.19
C ARG A 46 12.94 -1.22 10.26
N ASP A 47 13.48 -1.00 11.45
CA ASP A 47 12.74 -0.31 12.50
C ASP A 47 12.56 1.16 12.12
N VAL A 48 11.32 1.63 12.16
CA VAL A 48 10.96 3.02 11.94
C VAL A 48 10.22 3.57 13.15
N THR A 49 10.22 4.89 13.25
CA THR A 49 9.37 5.60 14.21
C THR A 49 8.18 6.15 13.43
N ILE A 50 6.98 5.74 13.81
CA ILE A 50 5.71 6.25 13.30
C ILE A 50 5.21 7.28 14.28
N THR A 51 5.07 8.53 13.84
CA THR A 51 4.61 9.64 14.68
C THR A 51 3.09 9.63 14.80
N ASP A 52 2.59 9.71 16.04
CA ASP A 52 1.15 9.80 16.28
C ASP A 52 0.59 11.17 15.84
N ILE A 53 -0.40 11.15 14.96
CA ILE A 53 -1.06 12.35 14.44
C ILE A 53 -2.35 12.73 15.20
N ARG A 54 -2.78 11.94 16.19
CA ARG A 54 -4.02 12.22 16.94
C ARG A 54 -3.93 13.50 17.75
N GLY A 55 -4.99 14.30 17.67
CA GLY A 55 -5.04 15.66 18.22
C GLY A 55 -4.33 16.71 17.35
N ARG A 56 -3.79 16.31 16.20
CA ARG A 56 -3.09 17.15 15.21
C ARG A 56 -3.64 16.93 13.79
N GLU A 57 -4.81 16.31 13.68
CA GLU A 57 -5.44 15.94 12.41
C GLU A 57 -5.60 17.15 11.47
N GLU A 58 -5.88 18.34 12.03
CA GLU A 58 -6.05 19.59 11.28
C GLU A 58 -4.76 20.09 10.59
N GLU A 59 -3.59 19.61 10.99
CA GLU A 59 -2.31 19.94 10.34
C GLU A 59 -2.15 19.27 8.96
N PHE A 60 -2.95 18.24 8.68
CA PHE A 60 -2.85 17.43 7.46
C PHE A 60 -3.95 17.83 6.47
N THR A 61 -3.51 18.48 5.40
CA THR A 61 -4.38 18.97 4.33
C THR A 61 -4.02 18.30 3.01
N LEU A 62 -4.97 18.21 2.07
CA LEU A 62 -4.71 17.64 0.74
C LEU A 62 -3.55 18.35 0.04
N ASP A 63 -3.50 19.68 0.06
CA ASP A 63 -2.44 20.46 -0.59
C ASP A 63 -1.08 20.33 0.11
N GLY A 64 -1.07 20.21 1.44
CA GLY A 64 0.16 20.21 2.23
C GLY A 64 0.78 18.83 2.45
N ALA A 65 -0.06 17.84 2.72
CA ALA A 65 0.32 16.48 3.11
C ALA A 65 -0.08 15.41 2.08
N GLY A 66 -0.90 15.76 1.08
CA GLY A 66 -1.45 14.79 0.11
C GLY A 66 -2.62 13.97 0.65
N PHE A 67 -3.01 14.17 1.92
CA PHE A 67 -4.15 13.53 2.55
C PHE A 67 -4.81 14.45 3.58
N VAL A 68 -6.04 14.14 3.95
CA VAL A 68 -6.77 14.80 5.04
C VAL A 68 -7.44 13.74 5.91
N VAL A 69 -7.54 14.01 7.20
CA VAL A 69 -8.25 13.13 8.14
C VAL A 69 -9.68 13.63 8.33
N LEU A 70 -10.65 12.76 8.10
CA LEU A 70 -12.07 13.08 8.23
C LEU A 70 -12.70 12.24 9.36
N HIS A 71 -13.34 12.90 10.31
CA HIS A 71 -14.19 12.23 11.29
C HIS A 71 -15.57 11.98 10.69
N HIS A 72 -15.82 10.74 10.28
CA HIS A 72 -17.09 10.33 9.69
C HIS A 72 -17.67 9.11 10.39
N LYS A 73 -18.94 9.20 10.80
CA LYS A 73 -19.69 8.04 11.29
C LYS A 73 -20.41 7.37 10.12
N THR A 74 -19.92 6.20 9.73
CA THR A 74 -20.54 5.38 8.69
C THR A 74 -21.98 4.99 9.02
N GLN A 75 -22.82 4.93 7.98
CA GLN A 75 -24.15 4.32 8.06
C GLN A 75 -24.15 2.84 7.64
N LEU A 76 -23.04 2.34 7.06
CA LEU A 76 -22.88 0.93 6.75
C LEU A 76 -22.70 0.11 8.04
N PRO A 77 -23.43 -1.02 8.19
CA PRO A 77 -23.28 -1.90 9.34
C PRO A 77 -21.93 -2.62 9.30
N THR A 78 -21.30 -2.79 10.46
CA THR A 78 -20.17 -3.70 10.65
C THR A 78 -20.68 -5.13 10.56
N LYS A 79 -20.17 -5.93 9.62
CA LYS A 79 -20.72 -7.25 9.27
C LYS A 79 -20.05 -8.45 9.94
N HIS A 80 -19.02 -8.26 10.76
CA HIS A 80 -18.24 -9.35 11.33
C HIS A 80 -18.38 -9.39 12.86
N GLU A 81 -18.74 -10.56 13.37
CA GLU A 81 -18.66 -10.90 14.79
C GLU A 81 -17.26 -11.46 15.07
N PRO A 82 -16.67 -11.24 16.26
CA PRO A 82 -15.37 -11.82 16.61
C PRO A 82 -15.41 -13.36 16.53
N GLY A 83 -14.65 -13.97 15.61
CA GLY A 83 -14.49 -15.44 15.53
C GLY A 83 -14.75 -16.10 14.17
N ASP A 84 -15.10 -15.36 13.13
CA ASP A 84 -15.30 -15.93 11.79
C ASP A 84 -13.97 -16.44 11.17
N VAL A 85 -13.98 -17.64 10.61
CA VAL A 85 -12.81 -18.25 9.92
C VAL A 85 -12.77 -17.77 8.47
N MET A 86 -11.65 -17.16 8.08
CA MET A 86 -11.45 -16.63 6.73
C MET A 86 -10.98 -17.71 5.75
N VAL A 87 -11.75 -17.96 4.69
CA VAL A 87 -11.30 -18.70 3.50
C VAL A 87 -10.86 -17.68 2.45
N LYS A 88 -9.63 -17.78 1.94
CA LYS A 88 -9.09 -16.84 0.94
C LYS A 88 -9.73 -17.07 -0.44
N ASP A 89 -10.86 -16.44 -0.70
CA ASP A 89 -11.39 -16.23 -2.05
C ASP A 89 -11.05 -14.81 -2.51
N LEU A 90 -10.15 -14.68 -3.49
CA LEU A 90 -9.76 -13.38 -4.06
C LEU A 90 -10.91 -12.66 -4.79
N ARG A 91 -12.07 -13.30 -4.95
CA ARG A 91 -13.31 -12.71 -5.47
C ARG A 91 -14.29 -12.34 -4.35
N ASP A 92 -14.02 -12.77 -3.13
CA ASP A 92 -14.78 -12.41 -1.94
C ASP A 92 -14.13 -11.20 -1.26
N TRP A 93 -14.60 -10.02 -1.65
CA TRP A 93 -14.32 -8.72 -1.03
C TRP A 93 -14.62 -8.63 0.47
N THR A 94 -15.20 -9.66 1.09
CA THR A 94 -15.41 -9.75 2.55
C THR A 94 -14.29 -10.47 3.29
N VAL A 95 -13.31 -11.03 2.56
CA VAL A 95 -12.10 -11.60 3.13
C VAL A 95 -11.07 -10.50 3.41
N PRO A 96 -10.55 -10.36 4.65
CA PRO A 96 -9.51 -9.39 4.95
C PRO A 96 -8.28 -9.67 4.09
N ASP A 97 -7.93 -8.69 3.25
CA ASP A 97 -6.59 -8.65 2.69
C ASP A 97 -5.58 -8.55 3.82
N LEU A 98 -4.51 -9.33 3.72
CA LEU A 98 -3.40 -9.17 4.64
C LEU A 98 -2.81 -7.76 4.50
N PRO A 99 -2.22 -7.21 5.56
CA PRO A 99 -1.53 -5.93 5.48
C PRO A 99 -0.52 -5.92 4.33
N ALA A 100 -0.29 -4.73 3.78
CA ALA A 100 0.78 -4.48 2.84
C ALA A 100 2.09 -5.09 3.36
N TYR A 101 2.66 -6.04 2.61
CA TYR A 101 3.90 -6.69 3.05
C TYR A 101 5.08 -5.72 3.08
N GLY A 102 5.14 -4.77 2.15
CA GLY A 102 6.18 -3.75 2.06
C GLY A 102 5.61 -2.36 1.83
N ALA A 103 6.37 -1.34 2.24
CA ALA A 103 6.07 0.06 1.99
C ALA A 103 5.94 0.32 0.47
N HIS A 104 4.79 0.80 0.04
CA HIS A 104 4.50 1.01 -1.38
C HIS A 104 3.53 2.16 -1.62
N ASN A 105 3.48 2.60 -2.87
CA ASN A 105 2.43 3.45 -3.42
C ASN A 105 1.83 2.73 -4.64
N ASP A 106 0.50 2.62 -4.68
CA ASP A 106 -0.22 1.89 -5.71
C ASP A 106 -0.20 2.55 -7.09
N VAL A 107 0.26 3.80 -7.14
CA VAL A 107 0.27 4.59 -8.37
C VAL A 107 1.66 5.14 -8.62
N THR A 108 2.13 5.00 -9.86
CA THR A 108 3.36 5.60 -10.35
C THR A 108 3.06 6.83 -11.20
N VAL A 109 4.12 7.58 -11.54
CA VAL A 109 3.98 8.74 -12.42
C VAL A 109 3.46 8.33 -13.80
N ASP A 110 3.71 7.08 -14.21
CA ASP A 110 3.28 6.53 -15.50
C ASP A 110 1.90 5.85 -15.41
N SER A 111 1.61 5.13 -14.31
CA SER A 111 0.32 4.44 -14.14
C SER A 111 -0.81 5.40 -13.76
N GLY A 112 -0.51 6.50 -13.07
CA GLY A 112 -1.48 7.50 -12.63
C GLY A 112 -2.34 8.10 -13.76
N PRO A 113 -1.74 8.74 -14.78
CA PRO A 113 -2.48 9.28 -15.91
C PRO A 113 -3.32 8.21 -16.62
N THR A 114 -2.76 7.02 -16.81
CA THR A 114 -3.47 5.88 -17.42
C THR A 114 -4.71 5.48 -16.60
N ILE A 115 -4.60 5.42 -15.27
CA ILE A 115 -5.74 5.11 -14.40
C ILE A 115 -6.80 6.21 -14.49
N VAL A 116 -6.40 7.48 -14.50
CA VAL A 116 -7.31 8.62 -14.65
C VAL A 116 -8.07 8.53 -15.97
N ASP A 117 -7.36 8.37 -17.08
CA ASP A 117 -7.98 8.35 -18.42
C ASP A 117 -8.88 7.14 -18.65
N THR A 118 -8.55 5.99 -18.06
CA THR A 118 -9.26 4.72 -18.30
C THR A 118 -10.38 4.45 -17.30
N GLN A 119 -10.25 4.91 -16.05
CA GLN A 119 -11.15 4.51 -14.96
C GLN A 119 -11.97 5.65 -14.36
N LEU A 120 -11.55 6.90 -14.54
CA LEU A 120 -12.22 8.04 -13.92
C LEU A 120 -13.03 8.82 -14.98
N PRO A 121 -14.37 8.84 -14.89
CA PRO A 121 -15.15 9.90 -15.54
C PRO A 121 -14.75 11.26 -14.94
N ALA A 122 -15.01 12.36 -15.63
CA ALA A 122 -14.59 13.74 -15.26
C ALA A 122 -14.95 14.22 -13.82
N GLN A 123 -15.77 13.46 -13.09
CA GLN A 123 -16.14 13.68 -11.70
C GLN A 123 -15.29 12.76 -10.83
N LEU A 124 -14.12 13.25 -10.40
CA LEU A 124 -13.17 12.52 -9.56
C LEU A 124 -13.85 11.89 -8.33
N LYS A 125 -13.63 10.59 -8.15
CA LYS A 125 -13.96 9.88 -6.91
C LYS A 125 -12.72 9.96 -6.01
N GLU A 126 -12.82 10.70 -4.93
CA GLU A 126 -11.82 10.70 -3.86
C GLU A 126 -11.61 9.27 -3.35
N PHE A 127 -10.36 8.86 -3.14
CA PHE A 127 -10.04 7.57 -2.53
C PHE A 127 -10.03 7.73 -1.01
N THR A 128 -10.97 7.07 -0.34
CA THR A 128 -11.10 7.15 1.12
C THR A 128 -10.74 5.81 1.74
N TRP A 129 -9.75 5.81 2.63
CA TRP A 129 -9.51 4.68 3.53
C TRP A 129 -10.35 4.83 4.80
N ARG A 130 -10.89 3.71 5.31
CA ARG A 130 -11.64 3.70 6.58
C ARG A 130 -11.37 2.41 7.34
N SER A 131 -11.23 2.52 8.66
CA SER A 131 -11.26 1.35 9.54
C SER A 131 -12.61 0.62 9.47
N LEU A 132 -12.55 -0.71 9.55
CA LEU A 132 -13.76 -1.53 9.69
C LEU A 132 -14.27 -1.56 11.13
N LEU A 133 -13.37 -1.38 12.10
CA LEU A 133 -13.66 -1.39 13.54
C LEU A 133 -13.51 0.02 14.14
N PRO A 134 -14.20 0.32 15.25
CA PRO A 134 -14.08 1.61 15.95
C PRO A 134 -12.70 1.84 16.56
N THR A 135 -12.03 0.77 16.98
CA THR A 135 -10.65 0.78 17.48
C THR A 135 -9.85 -0.21 16.64
N ILE A 136 -8.69 0.23 16.15
CA ILE A 136 -7.73 -0.64 15.47
C ILE A 136 -6.66 -1.03 16.48
N GLU A 137 -6.57 -2.32 16.79
CA GLU A 137 -5.62 -2.88 17.75
C GLU A 137 -4.42 -3.53 17.05
N ASP A 138 -4.59 -3.93 15.79
CA ASP A 138 -3.60 -4.57 14.94
C ASP A 138 -3.54 -3.90 13.56
N CYS A 139 -2.33 -3.83 12.98
CA CYS A 139 -2.09 -3.28 11.64
C CYS A 139 -2.68 -1.86 11.43
N PRO A 140 -2.33 -0.86 12.28
CA PRO A 140 -2.80 0.51 12.09
C PRO A 140 -2.32 1.07 10.75
N LEU A 141 -3.11 1.98 10.17
CA LEU A 141 -2.70 2.70 8.98
C LEU A 141 -1.50 3.60 9.31
N ALA A 142 -0.42 3.44 8.55
CA ALA A 142 0.73 4.32 8.55
C ALA A 142 0.89 4.94 7.15
N VAL A 143 1.26 6.22 7.10
CA VAL A 143 1.49 6.95 5.85
C VAL A 143 2.84 7.63 5.93
N CYS A 144 3.64 7.55 4.87
CA CYS A 144 4.89 8.29 4.79
C CYS A 144 4.63 9.70 4.25
N ASP A 145 5.24 10.72 4.85
CA ASP A 145 5.21 12.08 4.32
C ASP A 145 5.93 12.11 2.97
N PHE A 146 5.17 12.30 1.88
CA PHE A 146 5.69 12.26 0.52
C PHE A 146 6.84 13.24 0.28
N ARG A 147 6.89 14.36 1.03
CA ARG A 147 7.93 15.39 0.91
C ARG A 147 9.27 14.94 1.48
N SER A 148 9.27 13.83 2.22
CA SER A 148 10.46 13.21 2.81
C SER A 148 11.01 12.04 1.98
N ILE A 149 10.29 11.64 0.93
CA ILE A 149 10.67 10.54 0.06
C ILE A 149 11.57 11.08 -1.05
N ASP A 150 12.77 10.50 -1.20
CA ASP A 150 13.60 10.75 -2.38
C ASP A 150 12.98 10.02 -3.58
N LYS A 151 13.02 10.63 -4.76
CA LYS A 151 12.50 9.99 -5.98
C LYS A 151 13.27 8.71 -6.30
N ASP A 152 14.55 8.65 -5.94
CA ASP A 152 15.38 7.46 -6.15
C ASP A 152 15.04 6.31 -5.18
N ASP A 153 14.25 6.59 -4.13
CA ASP A 153 13.71 5.56 -3.23
C ASP A 153 12.47 4.86 -3.82
N LEU A 154 11.84 5.43 -4.85
CA LEU A 154 10.63 4.91 -5.49
C LEU A 154 10.97 3.97 -6.64
N ILE A 155 10.82 2.67 -6.41
CA ILE A 155 11.19 1.64 -7.39
C ILE A 155 9.95 1.11 -8.08
N ALA A 156 9.83 1.42 -9.38
CA ALA A 156 8.74 0.95 -10.21
C ALA A 156 8.77 -0.58 -10.32
N CYS A 157 7.67 -1.21 -9.95
CA CYS A 157 7.49 -2.64 -9.93
C CYS A 157 6.26 -3.02 -10.75
N ASP A 158 6.43 -3.95 -11.68
CA ASP A 158 5.30 -4.46 -12.45
C ASP A 158 4.41 -5.34 -11.56
N ARG A 159 3.10 -5.09 -11.59
CA ARG A 159 2.09 -5.99 -11.03
C ARG A 159 1.30 -6.62 -12.15
N VAL A 160 1.50 -7.91 -12.34
CA VAL A 160 0.93 -8.65 -13.47
C VAL A 160 -0.25 -9.50 -12.99
N ILE A 161 -1.38 -9.32 -13.66
CA ILE A 161 -2.54 -10.23 -13.61
C ILE A 161 -2.85 -10.72 -15.03
N PRO A 162 -3.63 -11.80 -15.20
CA PRO A 162 -3.86 -12.41 -16.51
C PRO A 162 -4.35 -11.44 -17.61
N THR A 163 -5.06 -10.38 -17.24
CA THR A 163 -5.68 -9.44 -18.17
C THR A 163 -4.89 -8.15 -18.38
N ARG A 164 -3.92 -7.83 -17.51
CA ARG A 164 -3.14 -6.57 -17.60
C ARG A 164 -1.85 -6.63 -16.80
N ALA A 165 -0.87 -5.87 -17.25
CA ALA A 165 0.24 -5.40 -16.41
C ALA A 165 -0.08 -3.99 -15.90
N GLY A 166 -0.01 -3.81 -14.58
CA GLY A 166 0.00 -2.50 -13.93
C GLY A 166 1.38 -2.23 -13.31
N GLU A 167 1.52 -1.08 -12.67
CA GLU A 167 2.77 -0.68 -12.04
C GLU A 167 2.49 0.00 -10.70
N VAL A 168 3.29 -0.34 -9.69
CA VAL A 168 3.30 0.26 -8.35
C VAL A 168 4.72 0.73 -8.03
N TYR A 169 4.87 1.62 -7.04
CA TYR A 169 6.17 1.89 -6.43
C TYR A 169 6.33 1.09 -5.15
N TYR A 170 7.41 0.33 -5.02
CA TYR A 170 7.92 -0.08 -3.71
C TYR A 170 9.00 0.89 -3.25
N LEU A 171 9.09 1.12 -1.94
CA LEU A 171 10.08 2.04 -1.38
C LEU A 171 11.36 1.30 -0.98
N ARG A 172 12.51 1.89 -1.30
CA ARG A 172 13.77 1.61 -0.61
C ARG A 172 13.79 2.32 0.73
N TYR A 173 14.48 1.75 1.71
CA TYR A 173 14.63 2.40 3.00
C TYR A 173 15.55 3.61 2.88
N ASN A 174 15.11 4.72 3.44
CA ASN A 174 15.93 5.91 3.63
C ASN A 174 15.61 6.52 4.99
N SER A 175 16.65 6.75 5.81
CA SER A 175 16.49 7.33 7.16
C SER A 175 15.89 8.74 7.17
N GLY A 176 15.84 9.43 6.02
CA GLY A 176 15.16 10.71 5.86
C GLY A 176 13.64 10.62 5.76
N GLN A 177 13.08 9.43 5.49
CA GLN A 177 11.64 9.18 5.40
C GLN A 177 10.99 9.40 6.77
N ARG A 178 9.89 10.15 6.78
CA ARG A 178 9.09 10.42 7.98
C ARG A 178 7.76 9.69 7.89
N TRP A 179 7.46 8.91 8.93
CA TRP A 179 6.30 8.03 9.04
C TRP A 179 5.38 8.45 10.18
#